data_AF-A0A2W7D987-F1
#
_entry.id   AF-A0A2W7D987-F1
#
_cell.length_a   1.000
_cell.length_b   1.000
_cell.length_c   1.000
_cell.angle_alpha   90.00
_cell.angle_beta   90.00
_cell.angle_gamma   90.00
#
_symmetry.space_group_name_H-M   'P 1'
#
loop_
_entity.id
_entity.type
_entity.pdbx_description
1 polymer ?
#
loop_
_entity_poly.entity_id
_entity_poly.type
_entity_poly.pdbx_seq_one_letter_code
_entity_poly.pdbx_strand_id
1 'polypeptide(L)'
;MVTDTVCIPIKQCRHYCGFRYGSDSFNPYENYITGLHKRQPINKLKKDFEDFLIFYRPQNFGDIFNIKFSKHIPLWIYPWQYGYDFNPNNGWLEDINKVPDIITHFCKQGIKKSRIEEEYFWLERAYNLMKQVGYQPENNSCIQVFELKKKKESVFIVKDGNHRLSSLSALGYKEVIVKRYLLEGINETNYKNWHQIKISNYSEQDALMLFNTYILGVNDFKRAVEPGKII
;
A
#
# COMPACT_ATOMS: atom_id res chain seq x y z
N MET A 1 4.54 16.08 14.02
CA MET A 1 5.41 15.22 13.19
C MET A 1 6.20 16.10 12.23
N VAL A 2 7.53 15.97 12.20
CA VAL A 2 8.39 16.74 11.29
C VAL A 2 8.37 16.08 9.92
N THR A 3 8.18 16.88 8.88
CA THR A 3 8.11 16.44 7.48
C THR A 3 8.90 17.38 6.59
N ASP A 4 9.44 16.86 5.49
CA ASP A 4 10.00 17.66 4.41
C ASP A 4 9.37 17.31 3.05
N THR A 5 9.58 18.19 2.08
CA THR A 5 9.14 17.97 0.70
C THR A 5 10.35 17.55 -0.12
N VAL A 6 10.24 16.42 -0.82
CA VAL A 6 11.32 15.86 -1.65
C VAL A 6 10.78 15.38 -2.99
N CYS A 7 11.61 15.45 -4.03
CA CYS A 7 11.31 14.79 -5.31
C CYS A 7 11.92 13.38 -5.27
N ILE A 8 11.12 12.36 -5.55
CA ILE A 8 11.55 10.96 -5.51
C ILE A 8 11.14 10.19 -6.77
N PRO A 9 11.90 9.17 -7.19
CA PRO A 9 11.49 8.26 -8.26
C PRO A 9 10.23 7.48 -7.90
N ILE A 10 9.22 7.47 -8.78
CA ILE A 10 7.97 6.70 -8.59
C ILE A 10 8.27 5.20 -8.40
N LYS A 11 9.28 4.67 -9.09
CA LYS A 11 9.72 3.26 -8.97
C LYS A 11 10.20 2.85 -7.57
N GLN A 12 10.54 3.82 -6.71
CA GLN A 12 10.94 3.57 -5.32
C GLN A 12 9.73 3.56 -4.38
N CYS A 13 8.54 3.94 -4.84
CA CYS A 13 7.33 3.91 -4.02
C CYS A 13 6.77 2.48 -3.89
N ARG A 14 6.12 2.23 -2.75
CA ARG A 14 5.44 0.98 -2.40
C ARG A 14 4.06 1.29 -1.84
N HIS A 15 3.06 0.54 -2.27
CA HIS A 15 1.78 0.50 -1.57
C HIS A 15 1.99 -0.05 -0.15
N TYR A 16 1.06 0.17 0.77
CA TYR A 16 1.08 -0.47 2.08
C TYR A 16 1.19 -2.01 2.00
N CYS A 17 0.65 -2.61 0.95
CA CYS A 17 0.76 -4.05 0.67
C CYS A 17 2.09 -4.47 0.01
N GLY A 18 3.05 -3.55 -0.16
CA GLY A 18 4.35 -3.78 -0.81
C GLY A 18 4.34 -3.78 -2.33
N PHE A 19 3.18 -3.64 -2.99
CA PHE A 19 3.08 -3.49 -4.44
C PHE A 19 3.90 -2.30 -4.91
N ARG A 20 4.66 -2.49 -5.99
CA ARG A 20 5.53 -1.44 -6.52
C ARG A 20 4.75 -0.51 -7.44
N TYR A 21 5.15 0.75 -7.47
CA TYR A 21 4.66 1.71 -8.46
C TYR A 21 5.65 1.85 -9.62
N GLY A 22 5.20 2.24 -10.82
CA GLY A 22 6.09 2.64 -11.92
C GLY A 22 7.01 1.53 -12.40
N SER A 23 6.54 0.30 -12.35
CA SER A 23 7.26 -0.90 -12.74
C SER A 23 6.30 -1.89 -13.41
N ASP A 24 6.84 -2.91 -14.09
CA ASP A 24 6.01 -3.92 -14.78
C ASP A 24 5.42 -4.99 -13.83
N SER A 25 5.37 -4.74 -12.52
CA SER A 25 4.72 -5.65 -11.55
C SER A 25 3.26 -5.31 -11.32
N PHE A 26 2.54 -6.28 -10.73
CA PHE A 26 1.17 -6.08 -10.30
C PHE A 26 1.06 -5.01 -9.19
N ASN A 27 0.14 -4.08 -9.40
CA ASN A 27 -0.37 -3.13 -8.42
C ASN A 27 -1.83 -2.79 -8.80
N PRO A 28 -2.81 -3.14 -7.96
CA PRO A 28 -4.23 -3.12 -8.38
C PRO A 28 -4.71 -1.73 -8.84
N TYR A 29 -4.25 -0.66 -8.19
CA TYR A 29 -4.58 0.70 -8.57
C TYR A 29 -3.88 1.13 -9.85
N GLU A 30 -2.57 0.88 -9.97
CA GLU A 30 -1.81 1.25 -11.16
C GLU A 30 -2.29 0.46 -12.39
N ASN A 31 -2.50 -0.86 -12.26
CA ASN A 31 -3.02 -1.69 -13.34
C ASN A 31 -4.35 -1.17 -13.88
N TYR A 32 -5.30 -0.81 -12.99
CA TYR A 32 -6.59 -0.24 -13.40
C TYR A 32 -6.40 1.06 -14.19
N ILE A 33 -5.62 2.02 -13.65
CA ILE A 33 -5.43 3.33 -14.27
C ILE A 33 -4.59 3.25 -15.56
N THR A 34 -3.55 2.42 -15.61
CA THR A 34 -2.78 2.16 -16.83
C THR A 34 -3.65 1.53 -17.91
N GLY A 35 -4.53 0.59 -17.55
CA GLY A 35 -5.52 0.02 -18.46
C GLY A 35 -6.48 1.09 -19.01
N LEU A 36 -6.97 1.98 -18.15
CA LEU A 36 -7.81 3.11 -18.53
C LEU A 36 -7.07 4.06 -19.48
N HIS A 37 -5.81 4.40 -19.17
CA HIS A 37 -4.96 5.24 -20.02
C HIS A 37 -4.74 4.62 -21.41
N LYS A 38 -4.56 3.30 -21.46
CA LYS A 38 -4.45 2.50 -22.69
C LYS A 38 -5.80 2.23 -23.39
N ARG A 39 -6.89 2.86 -22.93
CA ARG A 39 -8.25 2.73 -23.48
C ARG A 39 -8.76 1.29 -23.52
N GLN A 40 -8.38 0.47 -22.53
CA GLN A 40 -8.96 -0.85 -22.38
C GLN A 40 -10.45 -0.76 -21.99
N PRO A 41 -11.28 -1.76 -22.34
CA PRO A 41 -12.70 -1.75 -21.99
C PRO A 41 -12.90 -1.65 -20.48
N ILE A 42 -13.66 -0.64 -20.03
CA ILE A 42 -13.87 -0.36 -18.59
C ILE A 42 -14.43 -1.56 -17.83
N ASN A 43 -15.35 -2.31 -18.44
CA ASN A 43 -15.94 -3.50 -17.81
C ASN A 43 -14.90 -4.59 -17.52
N LYS A 44 -13.86 -4.71 -18.36
CA LYS A 44 -12.75 -5.63 -18.10
C LYS A 44 -11.91 -5.15 -16.92
N LEU A 45 -11.57 -3.86 -16.88
CA LEU A 45 -10.78 -3.27 -15.80
C LEU A 45 -11.48 -3.42 -14.45
N LYS A 46 -12.78 -3.12 -14.39
CA LYS A 46 -13.60 -3.29 -13.18
C LYS A 46 -13.63 -4.74 -12.73
N LYS A 47 -13.85 -5.68 -13.65
CA LYS A 47 -13.84 -7.12 -13.35
C LYS A 47 -12.49 -7.60 -12.81
N ASP A 48 -11.38 -7.19 -13.43
CA ASP A 48 -10.03 -7.58 -12.98
C ASP A 48 -9.71 -7.00 -11.60
N PHE A 49 -10.18 -5.78 -11.31
CA PHE A 49 -10.04 -5.15 -9.99
C PHE A 49 -10.93 -5.80 -8.93
N GLU A 50 -12.19 -6.13 -9.25
CA GLU A 50 -13.09 -6.89 -8.37
C GLU A 50 -12.54 -8.28 -8.07
N ASP A 51 -11.99 -8.97 -9.08
CA ASP A 51 -11.32 -10.26 -8.91
C ASP A 51 -10.14 -10.14 -7.93
N PHE A 52 -9.31 -9.11 -8.06
CA PHE A 52 -8.29 -8.82 -7.06
C PHE A 52 -8.90 -8.65 -5.66
N LEU A 53 -9.92 -7.80 -5.50
CA LEU A 53 -10.51 -7.51 -4.20
C LEU A 53 -11.08 -8.75 -3.50
N ILE A 54 -11.79 -9.62 -4.24
CA ILE A 54 -12.42 -10.80 -3.65
C ILE A 54 -11.39 -11.87 -3.28
N PHE A 55 -10.27 -11.97 -4.01
CA PHE A 55 -9.23 -12.97 -3.74
C PHE A 55 -8.11 -12.46 -2.83
N TYR A 56 -7.86 -11.16 -2.75
CA TYR A 56 -6.84 -10.58 -1.88
C TYR A 56 -7.36 -10.44 -0.45
N ARG A 57 -7.26 -11.53 0.33
CA ARG A 57 -7.77 -11.62 1.71
C ARG A 57 -6.70 -12.10 2.71
N PRO A 58 -5.54 -11.41 2.80
CA PRO A 58 -4.46 -11.81 3.70
C PRO A 58 -4.89 -11.76 5.17
N GLN A 59 -4.45 -12.71 6.00
CA GLN A 59 -4.72 -12.69 7.45
C GLN A 59 -3.64 -11.96 8.24
N ASN A 60 -2.44 -11.84 7.67
CA ASN A 60 -1.25 -11.30 8.32
C ASN A 60 -0.23 -10.84 7.28
N PHE A 61 0.86 -10.21 7.73
CA PHE A 61 1.95 -9.84 6.82
C PHE A 61 2.61 -11.07 6.16
N GLY A 62 2.55 -12.25 6.80
CA GLY A 62 3.06 -13.48 6.23
C GLY A 62 2.33 -13.87 4.94
N ASP A 63 1.00 -13.71 4.92
CA ASP A 63 0.17 -13.95 3.73
C ASP A 63 0.41 -12.91 2.63
N ILE A 64 0.55 -11.63 2.99
CA ILE A 64 0.84 -10.56 2.01
C ILE A 64 2.15 -10.85 1.28
N PHE A 65 3.19 -11.19 2.04
CA PHE A 65 4.55 -11.26 1.55
C PHE A 65 5.03 -12.67 1.22
N ASN A 66 4.19 -13.68 1.44
CA ASN A 66 4.55 -15.09 1.37
C ASN A 66 5.78 -15.42 2.24
N ILE A 67 5.79 -14.88 3.47
CA ILE A 67 6.87 -15.05 4.44
C ILE A 67 6.40 -15.95 5.58
N LYS A 68 7.23 -16.92 5.95
CA LYS A 68 7.06 -17.68 7.19
C LYS A 68 7.79 -16.98 8.34
N PHE A 69 7.04 -16.19 9.10
CA PHE A 69 7.53 -15.60 10.34
C PHE A 69 7.57 -16.61 11.49
N SER A 70 8.32 -16.31 12.55
CA SER A 70 8.38 -17.15 13.76
C SER A 70 7.04 -17.21 14.52
N LYS A 71 6.17 -16.21 14.33
CA LYS A 71 4.82 -16.12 14.89
C LYS A 71 3.87 -15.37 13.96
N HIS A 72 2.58 -15.32 14.32
CA HIS A 72 1.60 -14.51 13.60
C HIS A 72 1.93 -13.02 13.74
N ILE A 73 2.14 -12.35 12.61
CA ILE A 73 2.46 -10.93 12.54
C ILE A 73 1.26 -10.15 11.95
N PRO A 74 0.52 -9.37 12.75
CA PRO A 74 -0.69 -8.70 12.30
C PRO A 74 -0.43 -7.75 11.13
N LEU A 75 -1.47 -7.52 10.33
CA LEU A 75 -1.43 -6.50 9.29
C LEU A 75 -1.20 -5.12 9.90
N TRP A 76 -0.49 -4.25 9.19
CA TRP A 76 -0.34 -2.80 9.49
C TRP A 76 0.24 -2.44 10.86
N ILE A 77 0.85 -3.39 11.56
CA ILE A 77 1.64 -3.14 12.77
C ILE A 77 3.09 -3.32 12.38
N TYR A 78 3.78 -2.23 12.06
CA TYR A 78 5.16 -2.31 11.56
C TYR A 78 6.17 -2.42 12.69
N PRO A 79 7.34 -3.05 12.47
CA PRO A 79 8.28 -3.27 13.56
C PRO A 79 8.83 -1.95 14.13
N TRP A 80 8.90 -0.89 13.31
CA TRP A 80 9.32 0.45 13.69
C TRP A 80 8.23 1.34 14.31
N GLN A 81 6.97 0.92 14.30
CA GLN A 81 5.84 1.77 14.67
C GLN A 81 5.67 1.89 16.19
N TYR A 82 5.49 3.11 16.68
CA TYR A 82 5.27 3.43 18.09
C TYR A 82 3.78 3.60 18.42
N GLY A 83 3.34 3.13 19.59
CA GLY A 83 2.01 3.46 20.14
C GLY A 83 0.84 2.67 19.54
N TYR A 84 1.11 1.52 18.91
CA TYR A 84 0.08 0.61 18.42
C TYR A 84 0.12 -0.68 19.21
N ASP A 85 -1.04 -1.08 19.74
CA ASP A 85 -1.23 -2.36 20.39
C ASP A 85 -1.12 -3.50 19.38
N PHE A 86 -0.44 -4.58 19.76
CA PHE A 86 -0.23 -5.75 18.90
C PHE A 86 -1.51 -6.60 18.81
N ASN A 87 -2.51 -6.08 18.10
CA ASN A 87 -3.79 -6.76 17.89
C ASN A 87 -3.65 -7.82 16.78
N PRO A 88 -3.83 -9.13 17.07
CA PRO A 88 -3.73 -10.20 16.07
C PRO A 88 -4.71 -10.07 14.90
N ASN A 89 -5.83 -9.38 15.12
CA ASN A 89 -6.88 -9.18 14.13
C ASN A 89 -6.77 -7.82 13.42
N ASN A 90 -5.65 -7.09 13.55
CA ASN A 90 -5.52 -5.79 12.89
C ASN A 90 -5.72 -5.93 11.37
N GLY A 91 -6.45 -4.97 10.78
CA GLY A 91 -6.90 -5.04 9.39
C GLY A 91 -8.14 -5.92 9.13
N TRP A 92 -8.60 -6.72 10.10
CA TRP A 92 -9.86 -7.48 9.99
C TRP A 92 -10.93 -6.93 10.93
N LEU A 93 -12.09 -6.60 10.36
CA LEU A 93 -13.23 -6.01 11.05
C LEU A 93 -14.42 -6.96 11.05
N GLU A 94 -15.18 -6.96 12.14
CA GLU A 94 -16.37 -7.80 12.32
C GLU A 94 -17.58 -7.26 11.55
N ASP A 95 -17.66 -5.94 11.40
CA ASP A 95 -18.76 -5.24 10.76
C ASP A 95 -18.31 -4.61 9.44
N ILE A 96 -18.93 -5.05 8.35
CA ILE A 96 -18.64 -4.58 7.00
C ILE A 96 -18.94 -3.09 6.81
N ASN A 97 -19.82 -2.51 7.63
CA ASN A 97 -20.10 -1.07 7.61
C ASN A 97 -18.93 -0.23 8.12
N LYS A 98 -18.03 -0.82 8.90
CA LYS A 98 -16.88 -0.14 9.51
C LYS A 98 -15.62 -0.21 8.68
N VAL A 99 -15.62 -0.92 7.55
CA VAL A 99 -14.46 -1.01 6.63
C VAL A 99 -14.17 0.37 6.04
N PRO A 100 -13.03 1.00 6.41
CA PRO A 100 -12.69 2.34 5.93
C PRO A 100 -12.05 2.32 4.54
N ASP A 101 -11.31 1.25 4.21
CA ASP A 101 -10.53 1.10 2.98
C ASP A 101 -10.57 -0.37 2.55
N ILE A 102 -10.94 -0.64 1.30
CA ILE A 102 -11.23 -1.99 0.80
C ILE A 102 -10.01 -2.81 0.38
N ILE A 103 -8.82 -2.20 0.34
CA ILE A 103 -7.56 -2.91 0.03
C ILE A 103 -6.80 -3.28 1.30
N THR A 104 -6.94 -2.46 2.35
CA THR A 104 -6.20 -2.64 3.61
C THR A 104 -7.07 -3.17 4.73
N HIS A 105 -8.40 -3.08 4.65
CA HIS A 105 -9.29 -3.59 5.69
C HIS A 105 -10.29 -4.60 5.12
N PHE A 106 -10.48 -5.67 5.87
CA PHE A 106 -11.18 -6.87 5.43
C PHE A 106 -12.31 -7.22 6.41
N CYS A 107 -13.40 -7.78 5.91
CA CYS A 107 -14.49 -8.29 6.74
C CYS A 107 -14.96 -9.65 6.25
N LYS A 108 -15.16 -10.63 7.15
CA LYS A 108 -15.61 -11.99 6.77
C LYS A 108 -16.95 -12.00 6.05
N GLN A 109 -17.80 -11.01 6.29
CA GLN A 109 -19.08 -10.87 5.59
C GLN A 109 -18.85 -10.72 4.09
N GLY A 110 -17.89 -9.89 3.68
CA GLY A 110 -17.60 -9.63 2.28
C GLY A 110 -16.99 -8.24 2.04
N ILE A 111 -17.33 -7.65 0.90
CA ILE A 111 -16.93 -6.32 0.45
C ILE A 111 -18.19 -5.61 -0.04
N LYS A 112 -18.45 -4.41 0.46
CA LYS A 112 -19.63 -3.66 0.03
C LYS A 112 -19.43 -3.13 -1.38
N LYS A 113 -20.39 -3.36 -2.27
CA LYS A 113 -20.38 -2.81 -3.63
C LYS A 113 -20.24 -1.30 -3.65
N SER A 114 -20.89 -0.58 -2.73
CA SER A 114 -20.80 0.88 -2.64
C SER A 114 -19.36 1.37 -2.44
N ARG A 115 -18.54 0.63 -1.67
CA ARG A 115 -17.12 0.98 -1.46
C ARG A 115 -16.27 0.74 -2.71
N ILE A 116 -16.60 -0.28 -3.48
CA ILE A 116 -15.94 -0.55 -4.77
C ILE A 116 -16.24 0.59 -5.76
N GLU A 117 -17.50 1.04 -5.83
CA GLU A 117 -17.87 2.18 -6.70
C GLU A 117 -17.24 3.51 -6.26
N GLU A 118 -17.12 3.75 -4.94
CA GLU A 118 -16.35 4.89 -4.40
C GLU A 118 -14.89 4.85 -4.86
N GLU A 119 -14.27 3.66 -4.80
CA GLU A 119 -12.88 3.47 -5.21
C GLU A 119 -12.69 3.73 -6.71
N TYR A 120 -13.60 3.26 -7.56
CA TYR A 120 -13.60 3.61 -8.98
C TYR A 120 -13.71 5.11 -9.20
N PHE A 121 -14.63 5.77 -8.50
CA PHE A 121 -14.80 7.21 -8.60
C PHE A 121 -13.50 7.96 -8.24
N TRP A 122 -12.83 7.59 -7.14
CA TRP A 122 -11.58 8.23 -6.73
C TRP A 122 -10.43 7.97 -7.70
N LEU A 123 -10.28 6.73 -8.17
CA LEU A 123 -9.29 6.35 -9.18
C LEU A 123 -9.47 7.17 -10.47
N GLU A 124 -10.67 7.16 -11.05
CA GLU A 124 -10.97 7.82 -12.32
C GLU A 124 -10.89 9.35 -12.19
N ARG A 125 -11.39 9.91 -11.08
CA ARG A 125 -11.29 11.35 -10.81
C ARG A 125 -9.84 11.79 -10.67
N ALA A 126 -9.02 11.07 -9.91
CA ALA A 126 -7.61 11.40 -9.76
C ALA A 126 -6.90 11.38 -11.12
N TYR A 127 -7.13 10.35 -11.93
CA TYR A 127 -6.53 10.26 -13.26
C TYR A 127 -6.96 11.40 -14.18
N ASN A 128 -8.25 11.69 -14.24
CA ASN A 128 -8.77 12.76 -15.10
C ASN A 128 -8.22 14.12 -14.68
N LEU A 129 -8.16 14.41 -13.37
CA LEU A 129 -7.61 15.65 -12.85
C LEU A 129 -6.11 15.78 -13.18
N MET A 130 -5.32 14.74 -12.91
CA MET A 130 -3.89 14.74 -13.21
C MET A 130 -3.60 14.88 -14.71
N LYS A 131 -4.44 14.28 -15.56
CA LYS A 131 -4.33 14.41 -17.01
C LYS A 131 -4.65 15.82 -17.51
N GLN A 132 -5.61 16.51 -16.88
CA GLN A 132 -6.08 17.83 -17.31
C GLN A 132 -5.18 18.96 -16.82
N VAL A 133 -4.78 18.94 -15.54
CA VAL A 133 -4.09 20.08 -14.90
C VAL A 133 -2.75 19.71 -14.25
N GLY A 134 -2.32 18.45 -14.39
CA GLY A 134 -1.11 17.95 -13.76
C GLY A 134 -1.24 17.77 -12.25
N TYR A 135 -0.12 17.38 -11.63
CA TYR A 135 -0.04 17.25 -10.17
C TYR A 135 0.23 18.60 -9.50
N GLN A 136 -0.69 18.98 -8.61
CA GLN A 136 -0.70 20.26 -7.92
C GLN A 136 -0.65 20.04 -6.40
N PRO A 137 0.50 19.61 -5.83
CA PRO A 137 0.62 19.22 -4.42
C PRO A 137 0.29 20.35 -3.44
N GLU A 138 0.50 21.60 -3.85
CA GLU A 138 0.21 22.80 -3.06
C GLU A 138 -1.30 23.09 -2.97
N ASN A 139 -2.07 22.69 -4.00
CA ASN A 139 -3.50 22.99 -4.12
C ASN A 139 -4.41 21.79 -3.76
N ASN A 140 -3.95 20.56 -3.96
CA ASN A 140 -4.79 19.34 -3.93
C ASN A 140 -4.23 18.23 -3.01
N SER A 141 -3.52 18.62 -1.95
CA SER A 141 -2.76 17.76 -1.04
C SER A 141 -1.54 17.10 -1.72
N CYS A 142 -0.45 17.00 -0.96
CA CYS A 142 0.77 16.31 -1.38
C CYS A 142 0.69 14.81 -1.04
N ILE A 143 1.22 13.95 -1.90
CA ILE A 143 1.42 12.52 -1.62
C ILE A 143 2.32 12.39 -0.39
N GLN A 144 1.96 11.49 0.53
CA GLN A 144 2.64 11.31 1.81
C GLN A 144 3.35 9.97 1.86
N VAL A 145 4.58 9.95 2.37
CA VAL A 145 5.39 8.73 2.43
C VAL A 145 6.19 8.56 3.72
N PHE A 146 6.45 7.29 4.07
CA PHE A 146 7.53 6.89 4.98
C PHE A 146 8.73 6.41 4.19
N GLU A 147 9.94 6.82 4.57
CA GLU A 147 11.17 6.36 3.92
C GLU A 147 11.80 5.20 4.70
N LEU A 148 12.07 4.10 4.00
CA LEU A 148 12.93 3.02 4.49
C LEU A 148 14.30 3.13 3.83
N LYS A 149 15.35 3.16 4.65
CA LYS A 149 16.73 3.29 4.20
C LYS A 149 17.51 2.01 4.43
N LYS A 150 18.08 1.47 3.37
CA LYS A 150 19.04 0.37 3.40
C LYS A 150 20.35 0.80 2.74
N LYS A 151 21.38 1.06 3.54
CA LYS A 151 22.68 1.60 3.06
C LYS A 151 22.48 2.90 2.28
N LYS A 152 22.68 2.87 0.95
CA LYS A 152 22.52 4.01 0.02
C LYS A 152 21.19 3.98 -0.74
N GLU A 153 20.36 2.97 -0.50
CA GLU A 153 19.08 2.79 -1.17
C GLU A 153 17.94 3.24 -0.27
N SER A 154 16.94 3.87 -0.88
CA SER A 154 15.70 4.27 -0.22
C SER A 154 14.51 3.71 -1.00
N VAL A 155 13.50 3.26 -0.25
CA VAL A 155 12.15 3.03 -0.77
C VAL A 155 11.14 3.78 0.08
N PHE A 156 9.98 4.06 -0.49
CA PHE A 156 8.98 4.94 0.11
C PHE A 156 7.63 4.24 0.22
N ILE A 157 7.18 3.93 1.44
CA ILE A 157 5.82 3.41 1.65
C ILE A 157 4.84 4.58 1.56
N VAL A 158 3.88 4.47 0.66
CA VAL A 158 2.84 5.48 0.44
C VAL A 158 1.82 5.40 1.57
N LYS A 159 1.70 6.50 2.32
CA LYS A 159 0.73 6.68 3.40
C LYS A 159 -0.57 7.31 2.94
N ASP A 160 -0.47 8.25 2.01
CA ASP A 160 -1.62 8.89 1.36
C ASP A 160 -1.25 9.27 -0.07
N GLY A 161 -2.23 9.17 -0.97
CA GLY A 161 -2.08 9.54 -2.37
C GLY A 161 -1.87 8.37 -3.34
N ASN A 162 -2.28 7.16 -2.97
CA ASN A 162 -2.22 5.98 -3.84
C ASN A 162 -2.89 6.20 -5.21
N HIS A 163 -4.06 6.85 -5.26
CA HIS A 163 -4.75 7.18 -6.53
C HIS A 163 -3.95 8.15 -7.40
N ARG A 164 -3.39 9.19 -6.76
CA ARG A 164 -2.59 10.23 -7.43
C ARG A 164 -1.30 9.65 -8.00
N LEU A 165 -0.62 8.80 -7.21
CA LEU A 165 0.61 8.15 -7.64
C LEU A 165 0.37 7.16 -8.80
N SER A 166 -0.70 6.36 -8.72
CA SER A 166 -1.11 5.45 -9.81
C SER A 166 -1.38 6.22 -11.11
N SER A 167 -2.06 7.37 -10.99
CA SER A 167 -2.34 8.27 -12.12
C SER A 167 -1.08 8.84 -12.74
N LEU A 168 -0.17 9.35 -11.92
CA LEU A 168 1.11 9.89 -12.40
C LEU A 168 1.96 8.82 -13.09
N SER A 169 2.02 7.62 -12.51
CA SER A 169 2.72 6.51 -13.12
C SER A 169 2.16 6.15 -14.50
N ALA A 170 0.83 6.02 -14.60
CA ALA A 170 0.16 5.72 -15.87
C ALA A 170 0.34 6.81 -16.94
N LEU A 171 0.45 8.07 -16.52
CA LEU A 171 0.75 9.22 -17.40
C LEU A 171 2.24 9.31 -17.80
N GLY A 172 3.08 8.39 -17.32
CA GLY A 172 4.49 8.26 -17.73
C GLY A 172 5.48 9.06 -16.88
N TYR A 173 5.02 9.71 -15.80
CA TYR A 173 5.92 10.40 -14.87
C TYR A 173 6.90 9.40 -14.25
N LYS A 174 8.15 9.84 -14.07
CA LYS A 174 9.21 9.01 -13.46
C LYS A 174 9.56 9.43 -12.04
N GLU A 175 9.24 10.67 -11.71
CA GLU A 175 9.50 11.28 -10.42
C GLU A 175 8.26 12.03 -9.92
N VAL A 176 8.19 12.24 -8.62
CA VAL A 176 7.04 12.88 -7.97
C VAL A 176 7.48 13.64 -6.72
N ILE A 177 6.88 14.80 -6.50
CA ILE A 177 7.05 15.58 -5.27
C ILE A 177 6.18 14.98 -4.17
N VAL A 178 6.78 14.63 -3.05
CA VAL A 178 6.10 14.02 -1.90
C VAL A 178 6.44 14.74 -0.61
N LYS A 179 5.56 14.59 0.37
CA LYS A 179 5.80 14.94 1.77
C LYS A 179 6.31 13.70 2.51
N ARG A 180 7.60 13.70 2.86
CA ARG A 180 8.25 12.62 3.59
C ARG A 180 8.19 12.89 5.09
N TYR A 181 7.87 11.86 5.86
CA TYR A 181 7.89 11.92 7.33
C TYR A 181 9.31 11.63 7.86
N LEU A 182 9.91 12.60 8.56
CA LEU A 182 11.33 12.58 8.96
C LEU A 182 11.60 11.90 10.30
N LEU A 183 10.66 11.98 11.24
CA LEU A 183 10.80 11.35 12.57
C LEU A 183 10.64 9.82 12.55
N GLU A 184 10.45 9.27 11.36
CA GLU A 184 10.36 7.84 11.07
C GLU A 184 11.41 7.47 10.03
N GLY A 185 12.65 7.94 10.20
CA GLY A 185 13.79 7.47 9.42
C GLY A 185 14.05 5.99 9.73
N ILE A 186 13.33 5.10 9.06
CA ILE A 186 13.41 3.66 9.29
C ILE A 186 14.68 3.17 8.59
N ASN A 187 15.78 3.18 9.34
CA ASN A 187 17.07 2.70 8.85
C ASN A 187 17.28 1.26 9.30
N GLU A 188 17.65 0.39 8.35
CA GLU A 188 18.02 -1.00 8.62
C GLU A 188 19.06 -1.06 9.74
N THR A 189 20.10 -0.22 9.73
CA THR A 189 21.21 -0.31 10.71
C THR A 189 20.78 -0.05 12.16
N ASN A 190 19.61 0.55 12.36
CA ASN A 190 19.06 0.88 13.67
C ASN A 190 17.90 -0.06 14.07
N TYR A 191 17.77 -1.22 13.43
CA TYR A 191 16.62 -2.12 13.65
C TYR A 191 16.42 -2.47 15.12
N LYS A 192 17.49 -2.72 15.88
CA LYS A 192 17.40 -3.05 17.33
C LYS A 192 16.69 -1.98 18.17
N ASN A 193 16.60 -0.75 17.67
CA ASN A 193 15.91 0.35 18.34
C ASN A 193 14.45 0.53 17.92
N TRP A 194 13.97 -0.23 16.94
CA TRP A 194 12.58 -0.22 16.52
C TRP A 194 11.66 -0.66 17.66
N HIS A 195 10.56 0.08 17.82
CA HIS A 195 9.72 -0.01 19.01
C HIS A 195 9.17 -1.42 19.25
N GLN A 196 8.61 -2.06 18.22
CA GLN A 196 8.00 -3.38 18.37
C GLN A 196 9.04 -4.48 18.62
N ILE A 197 10.30 -4.28 18.23
CA ILE A 197 11.40 -5.20 18.62
C ILE A 197 11.72 -5.02 20.10
N LYS A 198 11.85 -3.77 20.58
CA LYS A 198 12.13 -3.47 22.00
C LYS A 198 11.11 -4.08 22.96
N ILE A 199 9.84 -4.12 22.56
CA ILE A 199 8.76 -4.71 23.36
C ILE A 199 8.48 -6.18 23.00
N SER A 200 9.39 -6.85 22.27
CA SER A 200 9.33 -8.29 21.94
C SER A 200 8.12 -8.73 21.08
N ASN A 201 7.45 -7.78 20.43
CA ASN A 201 6.40 -8.06 19.44
C ASN A 201 6.96 -8.57 18.11
N TYR A 202 8.23 -8.30 17.82
CA TYR A 202 8.96 -8.89 16.71
C TYR A 202 10.28 -9.50 17.19
N SER A 203 10.66 -10.64 16.60
CA SER A 203 12.06 -11.05 16.62
C SER A 203 12.87 -10.13 15.69
N GLU A 204 14.18 -9.98 15.95
CA GLU A 204 15.07 -9.23 15.06
C GLU A 204 15.02 -9.76 13.62
N GLN A 205 14.97 -11.09 13.47
CA GLN A 205 14.90 -11.76 12.18
C GLN A 205 13.61 -11.44 11.43
N ASP A 206 12.43 -11.60 12.07
CA ASP A 206 11.14 -11.33 11.43
C ASP A 206 11.02 -9.87 11.00
N ALA A 207 11.49 -8.93 11.83
CA ALA A 207 11.46 -7.51 11.50
C ALA A 207 12.34 -7.18 10.29
N LEU A 208 13.55 -7.74 10.22
CA LEU A 208 14.44 -7.57 9.09
C LEU A 208 13.89 -8.24 7.82
N MET A 209 13.23 -9.39 7.92
CA MET A 209 12.56 -10.04 6.79
C MET A 209 11.46 -9.15 6.19
N LEU A 210 10.60 -8.59 7.05
CA LEU A 210 9.54 -7.67 6.63
C LEU A 210 10.12 -6.40 6.01
N PHE A 211 11.11 -5.77 6.65
CA PHE A 211 11.80 -4.59 6.13
C PHE A 211 12.41 -4.85 4.74
N ASN A 212 13.16 -5.95 4.59
CA ASN A 212 13.80 -6.29 3.32
C ASN A 212 12.79 -6.58 2.21
N THR A 213 11.61 -7.07 2.57
CA THR A 213 10.56 -7.31 1.59
C THR A 213 9.99 -6.01 1.02
N TYR A 214 9.84 -4.96 1.83
CA TYR A 214 9.49 -3.64 1.29
C TYR A 214 10.57 -3.06 0.38
N ILE A 215 11.84 -3.25 0.72
CA ILE A 215 12.98 -2.83 -0.13
C ILE A 215 12.85 -3.48 -1.52
N LEU A 216 12.66 -4.80 -1.57
CA LEU A 216 12.51 -5.56 -2.82
C LEU A 216 11.20 -5.24 -3.55
N GLY A 217 10.12 -5.03 -2.79
CA GLY A 217 8.76 -4.92 -3.30
C GLY A 217 8.15 -6.28 -3.68
N VAL A 218 6.83 -6.27 -3.84
CA VAL A 218 6.04 -7.45 -4.18
C VAL A 218 5.58 -7.35 -5.63
N ASN A 219 5.67 -8.48 -6.35
CA ASN A 219 5.34 -8.54 -7.77
C ASN A 219 3.93 -9.08 -8.07
N ASP A 220 3.37 -9.83 -7.12
CA ASP A 220 2.10 -10.55 -7.25
C ASP A 220 1.49 -10.80 -5.87
N PHE A 221 0.25 -11.26 -5.79
CA PHE A 221 -0.44 -11.51 -4.53
C PHE A 221 -0.93 -12.96 -4.42
N LYS A 222 -0.98 -13.46 -3.18
CA LYS A 222 -1.58 -14.75 -2.90
C LYS A 222 -3.10 -14.64 -2.94
N ARG A 223 -3.73 -15.43 -3.81
CA ARG A 223 -5.18 -15.58 -3.85
C ARG A 223 -5.65 -16.43 -2.67
N ALA A 224 -6.68 -15.99 -1.98
CA ALA A 224 -7.35 -16.77 -0.94
C ALA A 224 -8.04 -18.00 -1.55
N VAL A 225 -8.09 -19.09 -0.76
CA VAL A 225 -8.83 -20.31 -1.14
C VAL A 225 -10.32 -20.02 -1.21
N GLU A 226 -10.83 -19.27 -0.24
CA GLU A 226 -12.20 -18.81 -0.19
C GLU A 226 -12.26 -17.32 -0.58
N PRO A 227 -12.82 -16.98 -1.75
CA PRO A 227 -12.98 -15.58 -2.12
C PRO A 227 -14.03 -14.89 -1.24
N GLY A 228 -13.81 -13.60 -0.98
CA GLY A 228 -14.83 -12.73 -0.41
C GLY A 228 -16.04 -12.60 -1.34
N LYS A 229 -17.19 -12.24 -0.77
CA LYS A 229 -18.41 -11.94 -1.54
C LYS A 229 -18.56 -10.44 -1.68
N ILE A 230 -18.97 -9.97 -2.85
CA ILE A 230 -19.46 -8.60 -3.02
C ILE A 230 -20.91 -8.58 -2.55
N ILE A 231 -21.22 -7.67 -1.62
CA ILE A 231 -22.55 -7.48 -1.02
C ILE A 231 -23.09 -6.11 -1.40
#